data_AF-A0A7K3FYP9-F1
#
_entry.id   AF-A0A7K3FYP9-F1
#
_cell.length_a   1.000
_cell.length_b   1.000
_cell.length_c   1.000
_cell.angle_alpha   90.00
_cell.angle_beta   90.00
_cell.angle_gamma   90.00
#
_symmetry.space_group_name_H-M   'P 1'
#
loop_
_entity.id
_entity.type
_entity.pdbx_description
1 polymer ?
#
loop_
_entity_poly.entity_id
_entity_poly.type
_entity_poly.pdbx_seq_one_letter_code
_entity_poly.pdbx_strand_id
1 'polypeptide(L)' 'AKLIREITGDKATVVLSDDVGASKNIDTFSQDDSRWMVAVRMVSEGVDVPRLAVGVYATTISTPLFFAQAVGR' A
#
# COMPACT_ATOMS: atom_id res chain seq x y z
N ALA A 1 -1.94 -3.91 10.38
CA ALA A 1 -0.53 -4.26 10.67
C ALA A 1 -0.36 -5.31 11.78
N LYS A 2 -1.09 -5.24 12.90
CA LYS A 2 -0.97 -6.21 14.01
C LYS A 2 -1.12 -7.68 13.57
N LEU A 3 -2.17 -7.99 12.80
CA LEU A 3 -2.43 -9.33 12.29
C LEU A 3 -1.31 -9.88 11.40
N ILE A 4 -0.69 -9.04 10.55
CA ILE A 4 0.45 -9.47 9.72
C ILE A 4 1.58 -9.95 10.63
N ARG A 5 1.94 -9.16 11.65
CA ARG A 5 2.99 -9.56 12.60
C ARG A 5 2.66 -10.84 13.35
N GLU A 6 1.40 -11.02 13.75
CA GLU A 6 0.98 -12.23 14.47
C GLU A 6 1.02 -13.49 13.59
N ILE A 7 0.72 -13.36 12.29
CA ILE A 7 0.68 -14.48 11.35
C ILE A 7 2.07 -14.78 10.77
N THR A 8 2.85 -13.75 10.45
CA THR A 8 4.09 -13.87 9.67
C THR A 8 5.35 -13.69 10.51
N GLY A 9 5.25 -13.12 11.71
CA GLY A 9 6.39 -12.70 12.54
C GLY A 9 6.99 -11.35 12.16
N ASP A 10 6.71 -10.86 10.94
CA ASP A 10 7.29 -9.64 10.39
C ASP A 10 6.39 -8.42 10.61
N LYS A 11 6.99 -7.27 10.92
CA LYS A 11 6.24 -6.00 10.93
C LYS A 11 5.96 -5.56 9.50
N ALA A 12 4.76 -5.02 9.29
CA ALA A 12 4.42 -4.33 8.05
C ALA A 12 4.65 -2.82 8.18
N THR A 13 5.25 -2.23 7.16
CA THR A 13 5.30 -0.77 6.99
C THR A 13 3.90 -0.29 6.61
N VAL A 14 3.35 0.66 7.37
CA VAL A 14 2.02 1.22 7.06
C VAL A 14 2.21 2.60 6.45
N VAL A 15 1.62 2.81 5.29
CA VAL A 15 1.67 4.08 4.57
C VAL A 15 0.25 4.59 4.36
N LEU A 16 -0.01 5.83 4.75
CA LEU A 16 -1.26 6.55 4.54
C LEU A 16 -1.06 7.56 3.42
N SER A 17 -1.96 7.62 2.43
CA SER A 17 -1.79 8.52 1.28
C SER A 17 -1.71 10.00 1.63
N ASP A 18 -2.38 10.41 2.69
CA ASP A 18 -2.43 11.82 3.13
C ASP A 18 -1.23 12.21 4.01
N ASP A 19 -0.30 11.30 4.25
CA ASP A 19 0.88 11.54 5.08
C ASP A 19 2.02 12.15 4.24
N VAL A 20 2.66 13.20 4.75
CA VAL A 20 3.73 13.94 4.06
C VAL A 20 4.91 13.03 3.72
N GLY A 21 5.09 11.94 4.48
CA GLY A 21 6.15 10.95 4.29
C GLY A 21 5.79 9.78 3.36
N ALA A 22 4.61 9.76 2.74
CA ALA A 22 4.11 8.58 2.04
C ALA A 22 5.03 8.11 0.90
N SER A 23 5.42 9.00 -0.01
CA SER A 23 6.32 8.67 -1.13
C SER A 23 7.67 8.16 -0.63
N LYS A 24 8.26 8.84 0.37
CA LYS A 24 9.55 8.44 0.95
C LYS A 24 9.49 7.05 1.59
N ASN A 25 8.41 6.72 2.29
CA ASN A 25 8.23 5.42 2.91
C ASN A 25 8.08 4.32 1.86
N ILE A 26 7.41 4.61 0.74
CA ILE A 26 7.29 3.66 -0.37
C ILE A 26 8.63 3.48 -1.08
N ASP A 27 9.38 4.56 -1.35
CA ASP A 27 10.72 4.48 -1.93
C ASP A 27 11.66 3.66 -1.03
N THR A 28 11.57 3.87 0.29
CA THR A 28 12.34 3.10 1.27
C THR A 28 11.96 1.61 1.22
N PHE A 29 10.66 1.30 1.15
CA PHE A 29 10.18 -0.09 1.04
C PHE A 29 10.60 -0.75 -0.29
N SER A 30 10.66 0.02 -1.38
CA SER A 30 11.14 -0.48 -2.67
C SER A 30 12.64 -0.83 -2.65
N GLN A 31 13.43 -0.18 -1.78
CA GLN A 31 14.88 -0.40 -1.63
C GLN A 31 15.27 -1.32 -0.47
N ASP A 32 14.39 -1.57 0.50
CA ASP A 32 14.68 -2.43 1.65
C ASP A 32 14.35 -3.90 1.38
N ASP A 33 14.61 -4.78 2.35
CA ASP A 33 14.26 -6.21 2.27
C ASP A 33 12.95 -6.54 3.02
N SER A 34 12.18 -5.52 3.42
CA SER A 34 10.92 -5.70 4.13
C SER A 34 9.94 -6.46 3.25
N ARG A 35 9.23 -7.40 3.86
CA ARG A 35 8.33 -8.30 3.14
C ARG A 35 6.91 -7.76 3.00
N TRP A 36 6.53 -6.81 3.85
CA TRP A 36 5.14 -6.35 3.98
C TRP A 36 5.05 -4.83 4.01
N MET A 37 4.23 -4.29 3.11
CA MET A 37 3.74 -2.91 3.17
C MET A 37 2.21 -2.94 3.11
N VAL A 38 1.57 -2.07 3.89
CA VAL A 38 0.14 -1.84 3.85
C VAL A 38 -0.08 -0.37 3.50
N ALA A 39 -0.51 -0.13 2.27
CA ALA A 39 -0.95 1.18 1.82
C ALA A 39 -2.44 1.35 2.06
N VAL A 40 -2.84 2.44 2.72
CA VAL A 40 -4.23 2.76 3.03
C VAL A 40 -4.61 4.00 2.22
N ARG A 41 -5.79 3.97 1.57
CA ARG A 41 -6.29 4.98 0.60
C ARG A 41 -5.56 5.05 -0.74
N MET A 42 -4.54 4.20 -0.95
CA MET A 42 -3.73 4.08 -2.16
C MET A 42 -2.96 5.37 -2.53
N VAL A 43 -1.65 5.28 -2.69
CA VAL A 43 -0.84 6.36 -3.29
C VAL A 43 -0.77 6.04 -4.77
N SER A 44 -1.78 6.44 -5.53
CA SER A 44 -1.86 6.05 -6.93
C SER A 44 -1.06 6.99 -7.84
N GLU A 45 -0.88 8.26 -7.45
CA GLU A 45 -0.27 9.25 -8.34
C GLU A 45 1.27 9.26 -8.22
N GLY A 46 1.94 8.73 -9.25
CA GLY A 46 3.38 8.90 -9.44
C GLY A 46 4.28 7.92 -8.70
N VAL A 47 3.74 6.85 -8.09
CA VAL A 47 4.52 5.87 -7.34
C VAL A 47 4.38 4.47 -7.95
N ASP A 48 5.49 3.94 -8.43
CA ASP A 48 5.62 2.53 -8.84
C ASP A 48 6.10 1.70 -7.63
N VAL A 49 5.44 0.56 -7.38
CA VAL A 49 5.79 -0.35 -6.27
C VAL A 49 6.01 -1.75 -6.84
N PRO A 50 7.20 -2.03 -7.42
CA PRO A 50 7.46 -3.27 -8.17
C PRO A 50 7.29 -4.57 -7.36
N ARG A 51 7.34 -4.49 -6.02
CA ARG A 51 7.21 -5.62 -5.09
C ARG A 51 5.83 -5.74 -4.45
N LEU A 52 4.85 -4.95 -4.88
CA LEU A 52 3.49 -5.04 -4.38
C LEU A 52 2.82 -6.32 -4.88
N ALA A 53 2.65 -7.31 -3.99
CA ALA A 53 2.03 -8.59 -4.35
C ALA A 53 0.51 -8.61 -4.18
N VAL A 54 -0.05 -7.79 -3.29
CA VAL A 54 -1.49 -7.81 -2.94
C VAL A 54 -2.00 -6.38 -2.74
N GLY A 55 -3.00 -5.99 -3.52
CA GLY A 55 -3.78 -4.77 -3.33
C GLY A 55 -5.12 -5.06 -2.67
N VAL A 56 -5.50 -4.28 -1.66
CA VAL A 56 -6.80 -4.40 -0.98
C VAL A 56 -7.64 -3.15 -1.25
N TYR A 57 -8.66 -3.28 -2.08
CA TYR A 57 -9.66 -2.24 -2.33
C TYR A 57 -10.77 -2.31 -1.27
N ALA A 58 -10.61 -1.58 -0.16
CA ALA A 58 -11.56 -1.54 0.95
C ALA A 58 -12.11 -0.13 1.14
N THR A 59 -13.08 0.24 0.30
CA THR A 59 -13.81 1.51 0.39
C THR A 59 -15.32 1.25 0.37
N THR A 60 -16.10 2.17 0.96
CA THR A 60 -17.56 2.15 0.87
C THR A 60 -18.07 2.70 -0.47
N ILE A 61 -17.20 3.33 -1.26
CA ILE A 61 -17.53 3.92 -2.55
C ILE A 61 -17.43 2.85 -3.64
N SER A 62 -18.58 2.46 -4.19
CA SER A 62 -18.73 1.34 -5.13
C SER A 62 -18.95 1.79 -6.57
N THR A 63 -18.38 2.93 -6.97
CA THR A 63 -18.49 3.38 -8.36
C THR A 63 -17.42 2.70 -9.23
N PRO A 64 -17.75 2.23 -10.44
CA PRO A 64 -16.80 1.54 -11.32
C PRO A 64 -15.52 2.34 -11.61
N LEU A 65 -15.62 3.68 -11.67
CA LEU A 65 -14.50 4.59 -11.91
C LEU A 65 -13.41 4.48 -10.83
N PHE A 66 -13.79 4.46 -9.55
CA PHE A 66 -12.82 4.37 -8.45
C PHE A 66 -12.14 2.99 -8.39
N PHE A 67 -12.87 1.93 -8.73
CA PHE A 67 -12.29 0.60 -8.83
C PHE A 67 -11.29 0.50 -10.00
N ALA A 68 -11.64 1.04 -11.18
CA ALA A 68 -10.75 1.06 -12.33
C ALA A 68 -9.47 1.89 -12.07
N GLN A 69 -9.59 3.00 -11.35
CA GLN A 69 -8.43 3.80 -10.92
C GLN A 69 -7.55 3.06 -9.90
N ALA A 70 -8.12 2.17 -9.11
CA ALA A 70 -7.38 1.40 -8.12
C ALA A 70 -6.69 0.16 -8.69
N VAL A 71 -7.31 -0.55 -9.63
CA VAL A 71 -6.80 -1.82 -10.18
C VAL A 71 -6.05 -1.65 -11.51
N GLY A 72 -6.34 -0.58 -12.26
CA GLY A 72 -5.73 -0.32 -13.57
C GLY A 72 -4.31 0.26 -13.53
N ARG A 73 -3.66 0.31 -12.36
CA ARG A 73 -2.27 0.76 -12.19
C ARG A 73 -1.42 -0.39 -11.68
#